data_AF-A0A9D2I473-F1
#
_entry.id   AF-A0A9D2I473-F1
#
_cell.length_a   1.000
_cell.length_b   1.000
_cell.length_c   1.000
_cell.angle_alpha   90.00
_cell.angle_beta   90.00
_cell.angle_gamma   90.00
#
_symmetry.space_group_name_H-M   'P 1'
#
loop_
_entity.id
_entity.type
_entity.pdbx_description
1 polymer ?
#
loop_
_entity_poly.entity_id
_entity_poly.type
_entity_poly.pdbx_seq_one_letter_code
_entity_poly.pdbx_strand_id
1 'polypeptide(L)'
;MYTMNQEGNALVYRWDGEVLSIMPWGENSFRVRSTVLGEVEDTDWALLPQEETTAEIHVEEYTARITNGKITAELTVDSWSHYCDIAFYNQKGELLLKEAGKGGALDKKNRFFKPIIGGDYRLTVTFASNPKEKLYGMGQYQQDILNVKNCNLELAHRNSQASVPFVLSDLGYGFLWHNPAIGRVSFASNTTEWYAESTKQMDYWITAGDTPDEIEQAYGRAVGTAPEMPEYGLGFWQCKLRYWNQEDLLSVAREYHRRGIPVDVIVCDFFHWPRMGDYRFDEEFFPDPDAMVKELKEMGMELMVSVWPQVDLRSENYQEMKQKGL
;
A
#
# COMPACT_ATOMS: atom_id res chain seq x y z
N MET A 1 20.63 -16.91 27.89
CA MET A 1 19.61 -15.84 27.79
C MET A 1 18.78 -16.22 26.59
N TYR A 2 17.50 -16.56 26.76
CA TYR A 2 16.66 -16.92 25.63
C TYR A 2 16.47 -15.67 24.76
N THR A 3 16.90 -15.73 23.51
CA THR A 3 16.77 -14.62 22.55
C THR A 3 15.36 -14.52 21.98
N MET A 4 14.51 -15.53 22.22
CA MET A 4 13.11 -15.57 21.83
C MET A 4 12.21 -15.72 23.05
N ASN A 5 11.08 -15.04 23.05
CA ASN A 5 10.08 -15.12 24.11
C ASN A 5 8.69 -14.74 23.59
N GLN A 6 7.66 -15.22 24.30
CA GLN A 6 6.29 -14.77 24.11
C GLN A 6 6.06 -13.48 24.91
N GLU A 7 5.57 -12.43 24.26
CA GLU A 7 5.13 -11.17 24.90
C GLU A 7 3.65 -10.97 24.60
N GLY A 8 2.79 -11.33 25.57
CA GLY A 8 1.35 -11.37 25.34
C GLY A 8 0.98 -12.34 24.21
N ASN A 9 0.47 -11.80 23.12
CA ASN A 9 0.07 -12.54 21.94
C ASN A 9 1.07 -12.41 20.77
N ALA A 10 2.28 -11.93 21.05
CA ALA A 10 3.35 -11.78 20.07
C ALA A 10 4.49 -12.75 20.37
N LEU A 11 5.11 -13.26 19.31
CA LEU A 11 6.41 -13.91 19.36
C LEU A 11 7.48 -12.85 19.10
N VAL A 12 8.40 -12.68 20.06
CA VAL A 12 9.42 -11.64 20.05
C VAL A 12 10.81 -12.27 20.06
N TYR A 13 11.70 -11.72 19.27
CA TYR A 13 13.13 -12.03 19.27
C TYR A 13 13.94 -10.77 19.54
N ARG A 14 14.92 -10.85 20.45
CA ARG A 14 15.81 -9.74 20.85
C ARG A 14 17.25 -10.19 20.87
N TRP A 15 18.09 -9.54 20.07
CA TRP A 15 19.53 -9.80 20.02
C TRP A 15 20.30 -8.67 19.33
N ASP A 16 21.48 -8.33 19.85
CA ASP A 16 22.40 -7.35 19.25
C ASP A 16 21.74 -6.01 18.87
N GLY A 17 20.81 -5.55 19.72
CA GLY A 17 20.05 -4.34 19.52
C GLY A 17 18.87 -4.45 18.54
N GLU A 18 18.71 -5.57 17.82
CA GLU A 18 17.50 -5.84 17.03
C GLU A 18 16.36 -6.32 17.94
N VAL A 19 15.16 -5.80 17.68
CA VAL A 19 13.89 -6.29 18.20
C VAL A 19 13.03 -6.69 17.02
N LEU A 20 12.70 -7.98 16.89
CA LEU A 20 11.76 -8.53 15.92
C LEU A 20 10.48 -8.97 16.65
N SER A 21 9.32 -8.58 16.15
CA SER A 21 8.02 -8.93 16.71
C SER A 21 7.09 -9.46 15.61
N ILE A 22 6.52 -10.64 15.84
CA ILE A 22 5.46 -11.23 15.02
C ILE A 22 4.22 -11.36 15.88
N MET A 23 3.11 -10.76 15.45
CA MET A 23 1.84 -10.85 16.16
C MET A 23 0.70 -11.09 15.17
N PRO A 24 -0.38 -11.77 15.58
CA PRO A 24 -1.54 -11.92 14.72
C PRO A 24 -2.19 -10.55 14.46
N TRP A 25 -2.67 -10.35 13.23
CA TRP A 25 -3.29 -9.10 12.80
C TRP A 25 -4.42 -9.40 11.81
N GLY A 26 -5.58 -9.77 12.37
CA GLY A 26 -6.69 -10.37 11.65
C GLY A 26 -6.54 -11.89 11.53
N GLU A 27 -7.62 -12.57 11.12
CA GLU A 27 -7.60 -14.01 10.89
C GLU A 27 -6.58 -14.41 9.83
N ASN A 28 -5.90 -15.53 10.03
CA ASN A 28 -4.95 -16.12 9.07
C ASN A 28 -3.81 -15.18 8.66
N SER A 29 -3.45 -14.22 9.53
CA SER A 29 -2.57 -13.11 9.16
C SER A 29 -1.64 -12.70 10.29
N PHE A 30 -0.46 -12.21 9.93
CA PHE A 30 0.54 -11.67 10.85
C PHE A 30 0.95 -10.27 10.44
N ARG A 31 1.18 -9.41 11.43
CA ARG A 31 1.99 -8.20 11.30
C ARG A 31 3.39 -8.49 11.83
N VAL A 32 4.40 -8.14 11.06
CA VAL A 32 5.80 -8.43 11.36
C VAL A 32 6.60 -7.16 11.33
N ARG A 33 7.21 -6.83 12.48
CA ARG A 33 7.97 -5.60 12.67
C ARG A 33 9.35 -5.90 13.17
N SER A 34 10.35 -5.17 12.70
CA SER A 34 11.70 -5.20 13.25
C SER A 34 12.29 -3.80 13.33
N THR A 35 13.05 -3.52 14.37
CA THR A 35 13.83 -2.29 14.52
C THR A 35 15.16 -2.60 15.17
N VAL A 36 16.12 -1.67 15.04
CA VAL A 36 17.43 -1.75 15.69
C VAL A 36 17.64 -0.55 16.62
N LEU A 37 18.19 -0.81 17.81
CA LEU A 37 18.48 0.17 18.84
C LEU A 37 17.24 0.96 19.33
N GLY A 38 16.09 0.29 19.38
CA GLY A 38 14.81 0.86 19.80
C GLY A 38 13.74 -0.21 20.07
N GLU A 39 12.51 0.23 20.28
CA GLU A 39 11.34 -0.64 20.39
C GLU A 39 10.49 -0.53 19.12
N VAL A 40 9.73 -1.58 18.81
CA VAL A 40 8.80 -1.56 17.68
C VAL A 40 7.71 -0.50 17.92
N GLU A 41 7.50 0.36 16.93
CA GLU A 41 6.46 1.38 16.94
C GLU A 41 5.17 0.82 16.32
N ASP A 42 4.02 1.26 16.83
CA ASP A 42 2.74 1.04 16.18
C ASP A 42 2.50 2.16 15.18
N THR A 43 2.72 1.85 13.90
CA THR A 43 2.58 2.83 12.82
C THR A 43 1.13 2.89 12.33
N ASP A 44 0.62 4.11 12.21
CA ASP A 44 -0.71 4.43 11.69
C ASP A 44 -0.61 4.73 10.18
N TRP A 45 -0.39 3.68 9.38
CA TRP A 45 -0.28 3.80 7.91
C TRP A 45 -1.52 3.24 7.21
N ALA A 46 -1.48 1.99 6.73
CA ALA A 46 -2.58 1.38 5.97
C ALA A 46 -3.36 0.31 6.75
N LEU A 47 -2.76 -0.28 7.79
CA LEU A 47 -3.41 -1.32 8.59
C LEU A 47 -4.40 -0.72 9.57
N LEU A 48 -5.67 -1.10 9.45
CA LEU A 48 -6.72 -0.79 10.42
C LEU A 48 -6.57 -1.64 11.69
N PRO A 49 -7.04 -1.14 12.85
CA PRO A 49 -7.20 -1.97 14.04
C PRO A 49 -8.00 -3.23 13.74
N GLN A 50 -7.56 -4.36 14.29
CA GLN A 50 -8.18 -5.67 14.08
C GLN A 50 -8.79 -6.18 15.38
N GLU A 51 -9.79 -7.07 15.26
CA GLU A 51 -10.27 -7.85 16.39
C GLU A 51 -9.15 -8.75 16.92
N GLU A 52 -9.09 -8.90 18.25
CA GLU A 52 -8.08 -9.75 18.87
C GLU A 52 -8.29 -11.22 18.47
N THR A 53 -7.25 -11.82 17.94
CA THR A 53 -7.19 -13.24 17.60
C THR A 53 -6.14 -13.90 18.48
N THR A 54 -6.41 -15.04 19.11
CA THR A 54 -5.41 -15.71 19.95
C THR A 54 -4.53 -16.62 19.11
N ALA A 55 -3.21 -16.40 19.14
CA ALA A 55 -2.25 -17.25 18.45
C ALA A 55 -1.69 -18.34 19.37
N GLU A 56 -1.40 -19.51 18.81
CA GLU A 56 -0.68 -20.58 19.51
C GLU A 56 0.82 -20.34 19.37
N ILE A 57 1.51 -20.14 20.49
CA ILE A 57 2.95 -19.80 20.53
C ILE A 57 3.71 -20.90 21.28
N HIS A 58 4.76 -21.42 20.64
CA HIS A 58 5.67 -22.40 21.20
C HIS A 58 7.11 -21.89 21.05
N VAL A 59 7.85 -21.82 22.16
CA VAL A 59 9.24 -21.33 22.18
C VAL A 59 10.15 -22.42 22.71
N GLU A 60 11.18 -22.72 21.93
CA GLU A 60 12.29 -23.63 22.27
C GLU A 60 13.61 -22.83 22.30
N GLU A 61 14.75 -23.51 22.48
CA GLU A 61 16.04 -22.84 22.65
C GLU A 61 16.51 -22.10 21.39
N TYR A 62 16.38 -22.74 20.22
CA TYR A 62 16.86 -22.22 18.92
C TYR A 62 15.74 -22.10 17.88
N THR A 63 14.53 -22.42 18.26
CA THR A 63 13.35 -22.46 17.39
C THR A 63 12.16 -21.87 18.13
N ALA A 64 11.31 -21.14 17.44
CA ALA A 64 10.02 -20.72 17.97
C ALA A 64 8.98 -20.68 16.86
N ARG A 65 7.72 -20.93 17.22
CA ARG A 65 6.61 -21.01 16.28
C ARG A 65 5.43 -20.23 16.81
N ILE A 66 4.77 -19.48 15.92
CA ILE A 66 3.50 -18.82 16.17
C ILE A 66 2.51 -19.22 15.07
N THR A 67 1.32 -19.67 15.45
CA THR A 67 0.26 -20.10 14.54
C THR A 67 -1.00 -19.26 14.75
N ASN A 68 -1.55 -18.73 13.66
CA ASN A 68 -2.82 -18.00 13.64
C ASN A 68 -3.67 -18.56 12.48
N GLY A 69 -4.63 -19.44 12.81
CA GLY A 69 -5.50 -20.07 11.81
C GLY A 69 -4.70 -20.83 10.73
N LYS A 70 -4.78 -20.35 9.49
CA LYS A 70 -4.14 -20.98 8.32
C LYS A 70 -2.65 -20.66 8.13
N ILE A 71 -2.08 -19.75 8.91
CA ILE A 71 -0.67 -19.33 8.76
C ILE A 71 0.14 -19.64 10.02
N THR A 72 1.36 -20.12 9.81
CA THR A 72 2.35 -20.36 10.86
C THR A 72 3.64 -19.66 10.49
N ALA A 73 4.20 -18.87 11.41
CA ALA A 73 5.56 -18.35 11.30
C ALA A 73 6.50 -19.15 12.21
N GLU A 74 7.66 -19.52 11.68
CA GLU A 74 8.72 -20.23 12.38
C GLU A 74 9.98 -19.37 12.38
N LEU A 75 10.51 -19.11 13.57
CA LEU A 75 11.80 -18.46 13.80
C LEU A 75 12.84 -19.53 14.03
N THR A 76 13.97 -19.44 13.34
CA THR A 76 15.15 -20.27 13.59
C THR A 76 16.32 -19.38 13.94
N VAL A 77 16.88 -19.57 15.12
CA VAL A 77 18.07 -18.87 15.63
C VAL A 77 19.28 -19.75 15.42
N ASP A 78 20.26 -19.26 14.69
CA ASP A 78 21.54 -19.95 14.55
C ASP A 78 22.30 -20.00 15.87
N SER A 79 22.79 -21.18 16.25
CA SER A 79 23.41 -21.39 17.55
C SER A 79 24.75 -20.67 17.74
N TRP A 80 25.39 -20.19 16.66
CA TRP A 80 26.69 -19.55 16.71
C TRP A 80 26.61 -18.03 16.56
N SER A 81 25.93 -17.53 15.53
CA SER A 81 25.80 -16.10 15.28
C SER A 81 24.58 -15.46 15.97
N HIS A 82 23.68 -16.30 16.49
CA HIS A 82 22.37 -15.91 17.01
C HIS A 82 21.44 -15.23 16.01
N TYR A 83 21.77 -15.17 14.72
CA TYR A 83 20.88 -14.60 13.72
C TYR A 83 19.59 -15.40 13.61
N CYS A 84 18.48 -14.66 13.56
CA CYS A 84 17.14 -15.20 13.49
C CYS A 84 16.58 -15.04 12.08
N ASP A 85 16.23 -16.17 11.46
CA ASP A 85 15.57 -16.26 10.17
C ASP A 85 14.09 -16.62 10.36
N ILE A 86 13.22 -16.06 9.50
CA ILE A 86 11.77 -16.31 9.51
C ILE A 86 11.36 -17.14 8.30
N ALA A 87 10.51 -18.15 8.52
CA ALA A 87 9.79 -18.87 7.48
C ALA A 87 8.28 -18.93 7.78
N PHE A 88 7.46 -18.79 6.75
CA PHE A 88 6.00 -18.85 6.82
C PHE A 88 5.50 -20.10 6.11
N TYR A 89 4.56 -20.78 6.75
CA TYR A 89 3.94 -22.00 6.25
C TYR A 89 2.42 -21.87 6.31
N ASN A 90 1.73 -22.56 5.41
CA ASN A 90 0.29 -22.72 5.50
C ASN A 90 -0.09 -23.87 6.46
N GLN A 91 -1.39 -24.09 6.67
CA GLN A 91 -1.95 -25.15 7.51
C GLN A 91 -1.63 -26.57 7.05
N LYS A 92 -1.17 -26.75 5.81
CA LYS A 92 -0.74 -28.04 5.25
C LYS A 92 0.76 -28.28 5.47
N GLY A 93 1.47 -27.31 6.07
CA GLY A 93 2.92 -27.34 6.27
C GLY A 93 3.71 -26.99 5.00
N GLU A 94 3.05 -26.43 3.97
CA GLU A 94 3.71 -26.00 2.74
C GLU A 94 4.35 -24.63 2.95
N LEU A 95 5.58 -24.47 2.48
CA LEU A 95 6.33 -23.21 2.60
C LEU A 95 5.71 -22.14 1.69
N LEU A 96 5.35 -21.01 2.28
CA LEU A 96 4.81 -19.83 1.60
C LEU A 96 5.92 -18.84 1.23
N LEU A 97 6.65 -18.38 2.26
CA LEU A 97 7.68 -17.36 2.13
C LEU A 97 8.75 -17.61 3.19
N LYS A 98 10.03 -17.42 2.86
CA LYS A 98 11.11 -17.47 3.86
C LYS A 98 12.17 -16.44 3.56
N GLU A 99 12.82 -15.96 4.59
CA GLU A 99 14.00 -15.12 4.44
C GLU A 99 15.14 -15.88 3.71
N ALA A 100 16.01 -15.15 3.00
CA ALA A 100 16.99 -15.75 2.09
C ALA A 100 18.14 -16.50 2.79
N GLY A 101 18.36 -16.21 4.08
CA GLY A 101 19.45 -16.76 4.88
C GLY A 101 20.76 -15.97 4.73
N LYS A 102 21.80 -16.43 5.42
CA LYS A 102 23.04 -15.68 5.71
C LYS A 102 23.95 -15.31 4.52
N GLY A 103 23.60 -15.67 3.30
CA GLY A 103 24.40 -15.36 2.11
C GLY A 103 25.85 -15.87 2.11
N GLY A 104 26.20 -16.82 2.98
CA GLY A 104 27.52 -17.43 3.09
C GLY A 104 28.61 -16.44 3.55
N ALA A 105 29.78 -16.50 2.92
CA ALA A 105 30.95 -15.67 3.27
C ALA A 105 30.75 -14.16 3.06
N LEU A 106 29.66 -13.75 2.39
CA LEU A 106 29.28 -12.35 2.22
C LEU A 106 28.54 -11.77 3.43
N ASP A 107 28.19 -12.62 4.41
CA ASP A 107 27.48 -12.24 5.64
C ASP A 107 26.25 -11.34 5.36
N LYS A 108 25.43 -11.78 4.39
CA LYS A 108 24.23 -11.03 4.01
C LYS A 108 23.20 -11.17 5.12
N LYS A 109 22.68 -10.04 5.57
CA LYS A 109 21.59 -9.98 6.56
C LYS A 109 20.26 -9.90 5.83
N ASN A 110 19.31 -10.75 6.21
CA ASN A 110 17.96 -10.74 5.65
C ASN A 110 17.24 -9.43 5.92
N ARG A 111 17.44 -8.86 7.12
CA ARG A 111 16.94 -7.56 7.54
C ARG A 111 18.13 -6.63 7.77
N PHE A 112 18.51 -5.88 6.75
CA PHE A 112 19.69 -5.01 6.79
C PHE A 112 19.31 -3.55 7.00
N PHE A 113 19.57 -3.06 8.21
CA PHE A 113 19.40 -1.65 8.59
C PHE A 113 20.73 -0.91 8.44
N LYS A 114 20.89 -0.13 7.37
CA LYS A 114 22.04 0.73 7.18
C LYS A 114 21.76 2.12 7.76
N PRO A 115 22.46 2.56 8.81
CA PRO A 115 22.16 3.82 9.47
C PRO A 115 22.37 5.03 8.54
N ILE A 116 21.46 5.98 8.64
CA ILE A 116 21.54 7.32 8.05
C ILE A 116 21.94 8.28 9.18
N ILE A 117 22.93 9.13 8.93
CA ILE A 117 23.34 10.16 9.90
C ILE A 117 22.12 11.04 10.21
N GLY A 118 21.65 11.00 11.45
CA GLY A 118 20.46 11.74 11.89
C GLY A 118 19.35 10.88 12.50
N GLY A 119 19.36 9.54 12.31
CA GLY A 119 18.53 8.62 13.11
C GLY A 119 17.80 7.53 12.32
N ASP A 120 17.44 7.78 11.06
CA ASP A 120 16.73 6.79 10.21
C ASP A 120 17.68 5.72 9.65
N TYR A 121 17.10 4.71 8.99
CA TYR A 121 17.82 3.64 8.30
C TYR A 121 17.40 3.52 6.84
N ARG A 122 18.37 3.20 5.98
CA ARG A 122 18.09 2.52 4.71
C ARG A 122 17.86 1.05 5.03
N LEU A 123 16.68 0.54 4.70
CA LEU A 123 16.29 -0.83 5.00
C LEU A 123 16.30 -1.68 3.73
N THR A 124 16.91 -2.86 3.81
CA THR A 124 16.75 -3.92 2.81
C THR A 124 16.24 -5.19 3.49
N VAL A 125 15.12 -5.73 3.01
CA VAL A 125 14.54 -7.00 3.46
C VAL A 125 14.60 -8.03 2.34
N THR A 126 15.22 -9.17 2.59
CA THR A 126 15.54 -10.17 1.56
C THR A 126 14.86 -11.51 1.86
N PHE A 127 14.05 -11.97 0.91
CA PHE A 127 13.42 -13.29 0.91
C PHE A 127 14.02 -14.20 -0.16
N ALA A 128 13.99 -15.50 0.10
CA ALA A 128 14.34 -16.50 -0.89
C ALA A 128 13.33 -16.44 -2.04
N SER A 129 13.82 -16.46 -3.29
CA SER A 129 12.96 -16.50 -4.46
C SER A 129 12.60 -17.93 -4.85
N ASN A 130 11.36 -18.14 -5.28
CA ASN A 130 10.96 -19.32 -6.04
C ASN A 130 10.81 -18.95 -7.53
N PRO A 131 11.66 -19.44 -8.45
CA PRO A 131 11.59 -19.08 -9.88
C PRO A 131 10.27 -19.46 -10.58
N LYS A 132 9.48 -20.37 -9.99
CA LYS A 132 8.19 -20.83 -10.54
C LYS A 132 6.99 -20.08 -9.99
N GLU A 133 7.18 -19.30 -8.93
CA GLU A 133 6.15 -18.49 -8.30
C GLU A 133 5.65 -17.41 -9.26
N LYS A 134 4.35 -17.12 -9.18
CA LYS A 134 3.71 -16.02 -9.86
C LYS A 134 3.23 -15.00 -8.85
N LEU A 135 3.47 -13.74 -9.16
CA LEU A 135 3.19 -12.61 -8.28
C LEU A 135 2.32 -11.60 -9.02
N TYR A 136 1.31 -11.07 -8.33
CA TYR A 136 0.30 -10.17 -8.89
C TYR A 136 0.03 -8.98 -7.95
N GLY A 137 -0.51 -7.89 -8.46
CA GLY A 137 -0.87 -6.70 -7.67
C GLY A 137 0.16 -5.58 -7.81
N MET A 138 0.65 -5.05 -6.70
CA MET A 138 1.61 -3.94 -6.58
C MET A 138 1.11 -2.55 -7.01
N GLY A 139 -0.12 -2.45 -7.53
CA GLY A 139 -0.74 -1.21 -7.97
C GLY A 139 -0.69 -1.05 -9.47
N GLN A 140 -0.31 0.14 -9.95
CA GLN A 140 -0.34 0.50 -11.37
C GLN A 140 1.05 0.89 -11.85
N TYR A 141 1.57 0.12 -12.81
CA TYR A 141 2.83 0.36 -13.51
C TYR A 141 2.60 0.31 -15.02
N GLN A 142 3.26 1.19 -15.78
CA GLN A 142 3.12 1.27 -17.24
C GLN A 142 3.92 0.15 -17.92
N GLN A 143 3.40 -1.07 -17.87
CA GLN A 143 4.00 -2.28 -18.42
C GLN A 143 2.90 -3.26 -18.86
N ASP A 144 3.21 -4.15 -19.80
CA ASP A 144 2.33 -5.21 -20.30
C ASP A 144 2.48 -6.54 -19.52
N ILE A 145 2.90 -6.45 -18.25
CA ILE A 145 3.28 -7.58 -17.41
C ILE A 145 2.30 -7.73 -16.25
N LEU A 146 1.47 -8.78 -16.30
CA LEU A 146 0.55 -9.14 -15.21
C LEU A 146 1.24 -9.91 -14.08
N ASN A 147 2.01 -10.96 -14.44
CA ASN A 147 2.83 -11.68 -13.47
C ASN A 147 4.14 -10.90 -13.27
N VAL A 148 4.25 -10.18 -12.16
CA VAL A 148 5.40 -9.31 -11.86
C VAL A 148 6.62 -10.06 -11.35
N LYS A 149 6.63 -11.40 -11.40
CA LYS A 149 7.85 -12.18 -11.16
C LYS A 149 8.95 -11.79 -12.15
N ASN A 150 10.17 -11.64 -11.66
CA ASN A 150 11.34 -11.14 -12.37
C ASN A 150 11.29 -9.65 -12.74
N CYS A 151 10.32 -8.90 -12.23
CA CYS A 151 10.26 -7.45 -12.39
C CYS A 151 10.93 -6.72 -11.22
N ASN A 152 11.36 -5.49 -11.49
CA ASN A 152 11.75 -4.51 -10.49
C ASN A 152 10.74 -3.38 -10.55
N LEU A 153 10.16 -3.01 -9.40
CA LEU A 153 9.16 -1.97 -9.31
C LEU A 153 9.68 -0.86 -8.38
N GLU A 154 9.57 0.38 -8.84
CA GLU A 154 9.83 1.55 -7.99
C GLU A 154 8.65 1.75 -7.04
N LEU A 155 8.92 1.92 -5.75
CA LEU A 155 7.90 2.27 -4.75
C LEU A 155 7.84 3.80 -4.65
N ALA A 156 7.18 4.42 -5.63
CA ALA A 156 6.97 5.86 -5.73
C ALA A 156 5.74 6.18 -6.58
N HIS A 157 5.18 7.38 -6.40
CA HIS A 157 4.06 7.89 -7.20
C HIS A 157 4.57 8.82 -8.30
N ARG A 158 4.10 8.61 -9.53
CA ARG A 158 4.39 9.46 -10.70
C ARG A 158 3.11 9.57 -11.53
N ASN A 159 3.04 10.53 -12.45
CA ASN A 159 1.93 10.53 -13.41
C ASN A 159 1.92 9.16 -14.14
N SER A 160 0.75 8.53 -14.19
CA SER A 160 0.50 7.15 -14.69
C SER A 160 1.01 5.97 -13.84
N GLN A 161 1.66 6.21 -12.69
CA GLN A 161 2.17 5.17 -11.79
C GLN A 161 1.65 5.34 -10.36
N ALA A 162 1.13 4.25 -9.78
CA ALA A 162 0.68 4.20 -8.39
C ALA A 162 1.25 2.97 -7.70
N SER A 163 2.16 3.19 -6.73
CA SER A 163 2.67 2.13 -5.87
C SER A 163 1.62 1.79 -4.79
N VAL A 164 1.04 0.60 -4.88
CA VAL A 164 0.14 0.03 -3.85
C VAL A 164 0.73 -1.32 -3.47
N PRO A 165 1.65 -1.38 -2.49
CA PRO A 165 2.62 -2.47 -2.38
C PRO A 165 2.07 -3.70 -1.65
N PHE A 166 0.90 -4.16 -2.09
CA PHE A 166 0.32 -5.46 -1.77
C PHE A 166 0.56 -6.41 -2.95
N VAL A 167 1.14 -7.58 -2.69
CA VAL A 167 1.40 -8.62 -3.67
C VAL A 167 0.67 -9.91 -3.30
N LEU A 168 0.00 -10.49 -4.28
CA LEU A 168 -0.63 -11.81 -4.21
C LEU A 168 0.29 -12.84 -4.86
N SER A 169 0.59 -13.93 -4.15
CA SER A 169 1.38 -15.06 -4.65
C SER A 169 0.50 -16.27 -4.98
N ASP A 170 0.82 -16.97 -6.07
CA ASP A 170 0.19 -18.23 -6.42
C ASP A 170 0.54 -19.40 -5.48
N LEU A 171 1.45 -19.18 -4.52
CA LEU A 171 1.75 -20.10 -3.43
C LEU A 171 0.71 -20.05 -2.29
N GLY A 172 -0.29 -19.15 -2.35
CA GLY A 172 -1.38 -19.09 -1.38
C GLY A 172 -1.15 -18.08 -0.25
N TYR A 173 -0.42 -17.00 -0.51
CA TYR A 173 -0.23 -15.91 0.45
C TYR A 173 -0.38 -14.53 -0.20
N GLY A 174 -0.77 -13.55 0.62
CA GLY A 174 -0.73 -12.12 0.31
C GLY A 174 0.30 -11.42 1.20
N PHE A 175 1.00 -10.42 0.67
CA PHE A 175 2.02 -9.68 1.40
C PHE A 175 1.89 -8.18 1.13
N LEU A 176 1.65 -7.40 2.18
CA LEU A 176 1.65 -5.95 2.16
C LEU A 176 2.97 -5.44 2.74
N TRP A 177 3.77 -4.72 1.94
CA TRP A 177 4.84 -3.90 2.45
C TRP A 177 4.23 -2.67 3.12
N HIS A 178 3.97 -2.80 4.41
CA HIS A 178 3.37 -1.77 5.24
C HIS A 178 4.45 -0.74 5.57
N ASN A 179 4.93 0.02 4.59
CA ASN A 179 5.91 1.09 4.77
C ASN A 179 5.85 2.09 3.59
N PRO A 180 5.57 3.39 3.83
CA PRO A 180 5.33 4.38 2.78
C PRO A 180 6.61 5.01 2.22
N ALA A 181 7.79 4.59 2.68
CA ALA A 181 9.06 5.16 2.23
C ALA A 181 9.25 4.97 0.72
N ILE A 182 9.85 5.98 0.07
CA ILE A 182 10.35 5.84 -1.30
C ILE A 182 11.35 4.68 -1.35
N GLY A 183 11.23 3.85 -2.37
CA GLY A 183 12.05 2.64 -2.43
C GLY A 183 11.87 1.83 -3.69
N ARG A 184 12.07 0.52 -3.57
CA ARG A 184 11.88 -0.43 -4.66
C ARG A 184 11.58 -1.83 -4.13
N VAL A 185 10.95 -2.64 -4.96
CA VAL A 185 10.92 -4.10 -4.79
C VAL A 185 11.53 -4.77 -6.02
N SER A 186 12.29 -5.83 -5.81
CA SER A 186 12.81 -6.72 -6.85
C SER A 186 12.26 -8.10 -6.63
N PHE A 187 11.55 -8.66 -7.60
CA PHE A 187 11.07 -10.04 -7.59
C PHE A 187 11.96 -10.96 -8.43
N ALA A 188 13.28 -10.76 -8.36
CA ALA A 188 14.24 -11.47 -9.19
C ALA A 188 14.23 -12.99 -8.96
N SER A 189 14.80 -13.75 -9.90
CA SER A 189 14.82 -15.22 -9.84
C SER A 189 15.69 -15.78 -8.72
N ASN A 190 16.66 -15.00 -8.22
CA ASN A 190 17.61 -15.41 -7.18
C ASN A 190 17.15 -14.98 -5.78
N THR A 191 16.61 -13.77 -5.63
CA THR A 191 16.10 -13.24 -4.35
C THR A 191 14.91 -12.30 -4.62
N THR A 192 14.03 -12.19 -3.62
CA THR A 192 13.06 -11.11 -3.54
C THR A 192 13.59 -10.07 -2.56
N GLU A 193 13.71 -8.80 -2.97
CA GLU A 193 14.27 -7.73 -2.13
C GLU A 193 13.32 -6.54 -2.04
N TRP A 194 12.94 -6.17 -0.83
CA TRP A 194 12.23 -4.93 -0.52
C TRP A 194 13.21 -3.91 0.02
N TYR A 195 13.14 -2.68 -0.48
CA TYR A 195 14.04 -1.60 -0.10
C TYR A 195 13.25 -0.35 0.25
N ALA A 196 13.62 0.29 1.37
CA ALA A 196 13.15 1.60 1.78
C ALA A 196 14.34 2.56 1.96
N GLU A 197 14.27 3.75 1.35
CA GLU A 197 15.35 4.74 1.37
C GLU A 197 15.53 5.38 2.76
N SER A 198 14.44 5.60 3.50
CA SER A 198 14.48 6.13 4.87
C SER A 198 13.30 5.58 5.66
N THR A 199 13.58 4.79 6.69
CA THR A 199 12.57 4.27 7.62
C THR A 199 13.18 4.08 9.00
N LYS A 200 12.35 4.15 10.04
CA LYS A 200 12.76 3.81 11.41
C LYS A 200 12.71 2.31 11.69
N GLN A 201 11.81 1.60 11.03
CA GLN A 201 11.59 0.17 11.25
C GLN A 201 11.21 -0.57 9.97
N MET A 202 11.37 -1.89 9.99
CA MET A 202 10.70 -2.81 9.10
C MET A 202 9.27 -3.02 9.59
N ASP A 203 8.29 -2.99 8.70
CA ASP A 203 6.90 -3.35 8.99
C ASP A 203 6.27 -3.91 7.72
N TYR A 204 5.69 -5.11 7.83
CA TYR A 204 4.92 -5.73 6.77
C TYR A 204 3.80 -6.57 7.35
N TRP A 205 2.79 -6.83 6.55
CA TRP A 205 1.69 -7.72 6.88
C TRP A 205 1.63 -8.86 5.88
N ILE A 206 1.39 -10.07 6.36
CA ILE A 206 1.31 -11.29 5.54
C ILE A 206 0.07 -12.09 5.95
N THR A 207 -0.62 -12.65 4.96
CA THR A 207 -1.81 -13.50 5.15
C THR A 207 -1.71 -14.77 4.32
N ALA A 208 -2.37 -15.84 4.75
CA ALA A 208 -2.50 -17.08 3.98
C ALA A 208 -3.96 -17.42 3.69
N GLY A 209 -4.21 -17.96 2.49
CA GLY A 209 -5.53 -18.43 2.06
C GLY A 209 -5.40 -19.58 1.07
N ASP A 210 -6.43 -20.43 1.00
CA ASP A 210 -6.47 -21.54 0.05
C ASP A 210 -6.79 -21.05 -1.38
N THR A 211 -7.32 -19.83 -1.50
CA THR A 211 -7.81 -19.23 -2.74
C THR A 211 -7.49 -17.72 -2.79
N PRO A 212 -7.33 -17.13 -3.99
CA PRO A 212 -7.11 -15.69 -4.13
C PRO A 212 -8.19 -14.82 -3.48
N ASP A 213 -9.46 -15.24 -3.48
CA ASP A 213 -10.56 -14.48 -2.87
C ASP A 213 -10.44 -14.38 -1.34
N GLU A 214 -10.03 -15.46 -0.67
CA GLU A 214 -9.74 -15.45 0.78
C GLU A 214 -8.64 -14.43 1.12
N ILE A 215 -7.59 -14.39 0.29
CA ILE A 215 -6.45 -13.49 0.47
C ILE A 215 -6.87 -12.03 0.25
N GLU A 216 -7.61 -11.73 -0.82
CA GLU A 216 -8.11 -10.39 -1.11
C GLU A 216 -9.13 -9.91 -0.06
N GLN A 217 -10.00 -10.81 0.44
CA GLN A 217 -10.90 -10.49 1.54
C GLN A 217 -10.16 -10.20 2.85
N ALA A 218 -9.10 -10.95 3.15
CA ALA A 218 -8.23 -10.68 4.30
C ALA A 218 -7.54 -9.32 4.16
N TYR A 219 -7.03 -9.00 2.97
CA TYR A 219 -6.45 -7.69 2.68
C TYR A 219 -7.48 -6.56 2.86
N GLY A 220 -8.69 -6.71 2.29
CA GLY A 220 -9.77 -5.74 2.47
C GLY A 220 -10.19 -5.53 3.93
N ARG A 221 -10.18 -6.56 4.77
CA ARG A 221 -10.38 -6.41 6.23
C ARG A 221 -9.21 -5.69 6.91
N ALA A 222 -7.99 -5.93 6.44
CA ALA A 222 -6.78 -5.34 7.01
C ALA A 222 -6.64 -3.85 6.68
N VAL A 223 -7.04 -3.41 5.48
CA VAL A 223 -6.82 -2.01 5.01
C VAL A 223 -8.09 -1.22 4.69
N GLY A 224 -9.26 -1.84 4.79
CA GLY A 224 -10.55 -1.23 4.49
C GLY A 224 -11.13 -1.71 3.16
N THR A 225 -12.47 -1.79 3.12
CA THR A 225 -13.23 -2.20 1.93
C THR A 225 -13.73 -0.98 1.17
N ALA A 226 -13.79 -1.07 -0.15
CA ALA A 226 -14.42 -0.04 -0.97
C ALA A 226 -15.88 0.18 -0.54
N PRO A 227 -16.36 1.43 -0.47
CA PRO A 227 -17.78 1.71 -0.27
C PRO A 227 -18.58 1.31 -1.51
N GLU A 228 -19.90 1.28 -1.37
CA GLU A 228 -20.79 1.09 -2.52
C GLU A 228 -20.62 2.25 -3.52
N MET A 229 -20.44 1.91 -4.80
CA MET A 229 -20.34 2.91 -5.86
C MET A 229 -21.72 3.58 -6.06
N PRO A 230 -21.82 4.91 -6.10
CA PRO A 230 -23.08 5.57 -6.43
C PRO A 230 -23.55 5.19 -7.84
N GLU A 231 -24.85 5.12 -8.06
CA GLU A 231 -25.45 4.63 -9.31
C GLU A 231 -24.99 5.41 -10.55
N TYR A 232 -24.95 6.75 -10.48
CA TYR A 232 -24.44 7.61 -11.56
C TYR A 232 -22.96 7.31 -11.91
N GLY A 233 -22.22 6.74 -10.97
CA GLY A 233 -20.81 6.40 -11.14
C GLY A 233 -20.58 5.20 -12.05
N LEU A 234 -21.59 4.37 -12.27
CA LEU A 234 -21.52 3.19 -13.14
C LEU A 234 -21.84 3.50 -14.62
N GLY A 235 -22.33 4.71 -14.86
CA GLY A 235 -22.82 5.18 -16.16
C GLY A 235 -21.73 5.67 -17.12
N PHE A 236 -22.12 6.46 -18.12
CA PHE A 236 -21.16 7.03 -19.08
C PHE A 236 -20.60 8.38 -18.59
N TRP A 237 -19.26 8.49 -18.57
CA TRP A 237 -18.54 9.68 -18.14
C TRP A 237 -17.97 10.44 -19.34
N GLN A 238 -18.51 11.63 -19.62
CA GLN A 238 -18.06 12.49 -20.72
C GLN A 238 -17.00 13.50 -20.22
N CYS A 239 -15.78 13.39 -20.74
CA CYS A 239 -14.67 14.30 -20.46
C CYS A 239 -13.86 14.61 -21.72
N LYS A 240 -13.19 15.77 -21.73
CA LYS A 240 -12.11 16.12 -22.66
C LYS A 240 -11.17 17.11 -21.95
N LEU A 241 -9.97 17.29 -22.48
CA LEU A 241 -9.08 18.40 -22.12
C LEU A 241 -9.21 19.51 -23.17
N ARG A 242 -9.97 20.60 -22.92
CA ARG A 242 -10.90 20.87 -21.82
C ARG A 242 -12.16 21.58 -22.33
N TYR A 243 -13.25 21.56 -21.57
CA TYR A 243 -14.33 22.55 -21.77
C TYR A 243 -13.88 23.85 -21.12
N TRP A 244 -13.81 24.91 -21.91
CA TRP A 244 -13.08 26.11 -21.48
C TRP A 244 -13.93 27.13 -20.73
N ASN A 245 -15.27 27.04 -20.84
CA ASN A 245 -16.23 27.89 -20.16
C ASN A 245 -17.56 27.13 -19.92
N GLN A 246 -18.48 27.77 -19.19
CA GLN A 246 -19.78 27.19 -18.83
C GLN A 246 -20.65 26.80 -20.04
N GLU A 247 -20.72 27.63 -21.08
CA GLU A 247 -21.57 27.36 -22.25
C GLU A 247 -20.99 26.25 -23.15
N ASP A 248 -19.65 26.14 -23.29
CA ASP A 248 -19.02 25.03 -24.03
C ASP A 248 -19.38 23.69 -23.38
N LEU A 249 -19.33 23.62 -22.05
CA LEU A 249 -19.72 22.43 -21.28
C LEU A 249 -21.23 22.12 -21.46
N LEU A 250 -22.10 23.11 -21.24
CA LEU A 250 -23.54 22.94 -21.37
C LEU A 250 -23.97 22.60 -22.81
N SER A 251 -23.33 23.19 -23.83
CA SER A 251 -23.64 22.89 -25.22
C SER A 251 -23.42 21.41 -25.56
N VAL A 252 -22.37 20.79 -24.99
CA VAL A 252 -22.09 19.36 -25.14
C VAL A 252 -23.12 18.53 -24.39
N ALA A 253 -23.43 18.88 -23.14
CA ALA A 253 -24.45 18.20 -22.34
C ALA A 253 -25.84 18.22 -23.03
N ARG A 254 -26.28 19.40 -23.49
CA ARG A 254 -27.51 19.59 -24.26
C ARG A 254 -27.53 18.77 -25.54
N GLU A 255 -26.40 18.64 -26.23
CA GLU A 255 -26.33 17.87 -27.48
C GLU A 255 -26.45 16.36 -27.24
N TYR A 256 -25.84 15.83 -26.17
CA TYR A 256 -26.05 14.45 -25.72
C TYR A 256 -27.53 14.20 -25.38
N HIS A 257 -28.10 15.09 -24.57
CA HIS A 257 -29.51 15.04 -24.17
C HIS A 257 -30.46 15.10 -25.39
N ARG A 258 -30.22 16.03 -26.33
CA ARG A 258 -31.00 16.18 -27.57
C ARG A 258 -30.97 14.92 -28.45
N ARG A 259 -29.85 14.20 -28.45
CA ARG A 259 -29.68 12.94 -29.21
C ARG A 259 -30.23 11.72 -28.48
N GLY A 260 -30.67 11.85 -27.22
CA GLY A 260 -31.09 10.73 -26.38
C GLY A 260 -29.94 9.77 -26.06
N ILE A 261 -28.70 10.25 -26.03
CA ILE A 261 -27.54 9.46 -25.64
C ILE A 261 -27.31 9.67 -24.13
N PRO A 262 -27.33 8.61 -23.30
CA PRO A 262 -27.19 8.74 -21.86
C PRO A 262 -25.76 9.16 -21.48
N VAL A 263 -25.67 10.13 -20.56
CA VAL A 263 -24.45 10.59 -19.89
C VAL A 263 -24.83 10.76 -18.43
N ASP A 264 -24.05 10.18 -17.53
CA ASP A 264 -24.33 10.23 -16.09
C ASP A 264 -23.40 11.22 -15.39
N VAL A 265 -22.19 11.40 -15.91
CA VAL A 265 -21.21 12.38 -15.41
C VAL A 265 -20.63 13.19 -16.56
N ILE A 266 -20.61 14.51 -16.42
CA ILE A 266 -19.81 15.40 -17.28
C ILE A 266 -18.72 16.08 -16.46
N VAL A 267 -17.52 16.20 -17.04
CA VAL A 267 -16.31 16.62 -16.30
C VAL A 267 -15.84 18.00 -16.74
N CYS A 268 -15.69 18.92 -15.78
CA CYS A 268 -14.97 20.17 -15.95
C CYS A 268 -13.49 19.98 -15.59
N ASP A 269 -12.63 19.91 -16.61
CA ASP A 269 -11.19 19.67 -16.46
C ASP A 269 -10.45 20.89 -15.83
N PHE A 270 -9.15 20.75 -15.61
CA PHE A 270 -8.28 21.74 -14.97
C PHE A 270 -8.28 23.15 -15.62
N PHE A 271 -7.81 24.14 -14.86
CA PHE A 271 -7.76 25.57 -15.25
C PHE A 271 -9.13 26.20 -15.54
N HIS A 272 -10.16 25.81 -14.77
CA HIS A 272 -11.43 26.53 -14.69
C HIS A 272 -11.48 27.55 -13.53
N TRP A 273 -10.35 27.73 -12.84
CA TRP A 273 -10.16 28.61 -11.68
C TRP A 273 -9.29 29.83 -12.04
N PRO A 274 -9.37 30.94 -11.27
CA PRO A 274 -8.52 32.11 -11.51
C PRO A 274 -7.03 31.81 -11.31
N ARG A 275 -6.68 31.13 -10.21
CA ARG A 275 -5.31 30.67 -9.91
C ARG A 275 -5.34 29.30 -9.27
N MET A 276 -4.25 28.55 -9.46
CA MET A 276 -4.06 27.28 -8.75
C MET A 276 -4.09 27.52 -7.23
N GLY A 277 -4.90 26.74 -6.52
CA GLY A 277 -5.08 26.87 -5.08
C GLY A 277 -6.24 27.78 -4.65
N ASP A 278 -6.94 28.47 -5.55
CA ASP A 278 -8.14 29.25 -5.19
C ASP A 278 -9.36 28.34 -4.96
N TYR A 279 -9.35 27.13 -5.53
CA TYR A 279 -10.38 26.10 -5.36
C TYR A 279 -11.82 26.56 -5.63
N ARG A 280 -12.00 27.46 -6.61
CA ARG A 280 -13.29 27.96 -7.08
C ARG A 280 -13.28 28.21 -8.58
N PHE A 281 -14.47 28.33 -9.16
CA PHE A 281 -14.64 28.71 -10.56
C PHE A 281 -14.18 30.17 -10.80
N ASP A 282 -13.61 30.40 -11.98
CA ASP A 282 -13.36 31.75 -12.51
C ASP A 282 -14.67 32.34 -13.04
N GLU A 283 -15.14 33.41 -12.42
CA GLU A 283 -16.43 34.02 -12.74
C GLU A 283 -16.49 34.62 -14.15
N GLU A 284 -15.35 34.91 -14.79
CA GLU A 284 -15.32 35.39 -16.18
C GLU A 284 -15.75 34.29 -17.17
N PHE A 285 -15.37 33.04 -16.90
CA PHE A 285 -15.63 31.89 -17.79
C PHE A 285 -16.78 31.01 -17.30
N PHE A 286 -17.07 31.03 -16.00
CA PHE A 286 -18.12 30.26 -15.35
C PHE A 286 -18.96 31.21 -14.48
N PRO A 287 -19.78 32.08 -15.10
CA PRO A 287 -20.45 33.17 -14.40
C PRO A 287 -21.59 32.72 -13.48
N ASP A 288 -22.17 31.53 -13.69
CA ASP A 288 -23.25 30.99 -12.86
C ASP A 288 -23.14 29.45 -12.74
N PRO A 289 -22.19 28.94 -11.95
CA PRO A 289 -22.01 27.51 -11.75
C PRO A 289 -23.24 26.83 -11.12
N ASP A 290 -24.01 27.55 -10.31
CA ASP A 290 -25.23 27.04 -9.69
C ASP A 290 -26.30 26.73 -10.75
N ALA A 291 -26.53 27.66 -11.69
CA ALA A 291 -27.42 27.42 -12.82
C ALA A 291 -26.92 26.30 -13.73
N MET A 292 -25.61 26.23 -13.98
CA MET A 292 -24.99 25.14 -14.76
C MET A 292 -25.27 23.78 -14.12
N VAL A 293 -25.00 23.62 -12.82
CA VAL A 293 -25.25 22.37 -12.09
C VAL A 293 -26.73 22.02 -12.08
N LYS A 294 -27.60 23.02 -11.89
CA LYS A 294 -29.05 22.80 -11.92
C LYS A 294 -29.51 22.26 -13.28
N GLU A 295 -29.07 22.86 -14.38
CA GLU A 295 -29.44 22.42 -15.73
C GLU A 295 -28.90 21.01 -16.05
N LEU A 296 -27.67 20.70 -15.64
CA LEU A 296 -27.11 19.34 -15.75
C LEU A 296 -27.97 18.32 -15.02
N LYS A 297 -28.42 18.63 -13.80
CA LYS A 297 -29.32 17.77 -13.02
C LYS A 297 -30.69 17.60 -13.68
N GLU A 298 -31.24 18.64 -14.30
CA GLU A 298 -32.47 18.54 -15.09
C GLU A 298 -32.31 17.59 -16.29
N MET A 299 -31.10 17.45 -16.84
CA MET A 299 -30.75 16.48 -17.88
C MET A 299 -30.32 15.11 -17.35
N GLY A 300 -30.28 14.91 -16.03
CA GLY A 300 -29.86 13.65 -15.39
C GLY A 300 -28.35 13.45 -15.29
N MET A 301 -27.55 14.52 -15.35
CA MET A 301 -26.09 14.47 -15.33
C MET A 301 -25.53 15.06 -14.03
N GLU A 302 -24.55 14.39 -13.42
CA GLU A 302 -23.72 14.95 -12.34
C GLU A 302 -22.50 15.68 -12.91
N LEU A 303 -22.06 16.73 -12.20
CA LEU A 303 -20.85 17.48 -12.55
C LEU A 303 -19.67 17.00 -11.70
N MET A 304 -18.58 16.58 -12.33
CA MET A 304 -17.27 16.42 -11.68
C MET A 304 -16.37 17.61 -12.03
N VAL A 305 -15.67 18.15 -11.03
CA VAL A 305 -14.72 19.25 -11.21
C VAL A 305 -13.30 18.80 -10.90
N SER A 306 -12.33 19.21 -11.72
CA SER A 306 -10.92 19.00 -11.44
C SER A 306 -10.50 19.73 -10.16
N VAL A 307 -9.61 19.13 -9.37
CA VAL A 307 -8.94 19.79 -8.24
C VAL A 307 -7.45 19.49 -8.35
N TRP A 308 -6.61 20.53 -8.32
CA TRP A 308 -5.15 20.40 -8.34
C TRP A 308 -4.55 20.78 -6.99
N PRO A 309 -3.57 20.03 -6.46
CA PRO A 309 -2.97 20.32 -5.15
C PRO A 309 -1.98 21.49 -5.16
N GLN A 310 -1.65 22.03 -6.34
CA GLN A 310 -0.71 23.14 -6.46
C GLN A 310 -1.35 24.45 -5.98
N VAL A 311 -0.57 25.28 -5.30
CA VAL A 311 -1.00 26.60 -4.81
C VAL A 311 -0.05 27.67 -5.35
N ASP A 312 -0.56 28.55 -6.21
CA ASP A 312 0.19 29.71 -6.72
C ASP A 312 0.48 30.68 -5.57
N LEU A 313 1.66 31.32 -5.57
CA LEU A 313 2.06 32.29 -4.54
C LEU A 313 1.11 33.51 -4.42
N ARG A 314 0.30 33.75 -5.45
CA ARG A 314 -0.70 34.82 -5.54
C ARG A 314 -2.13 34.31 -5.34
N SER A 315 -2.31 33.02 -5.05
CA SER A 315 -3.62 32.49 -4.66
C SER A 315 -4.13 33.20 -3.41
N GLU A 316 -5.44 33.39 -3.32
CA GLU A 316 -6.08 33.95 -2.13
C GLU A 316 -5.87 33.08 -0.88
N ASN A 317 -5.62 31.77 -1.07
CA ASN A 317 -5.40 30.81 0.00
C ASN A 317 -3.92 30.65 0.40
N TYR A 318 -2.97 31.14 -0.41
CA TYR A 318 -1.54 30.85 -0.20
C TYR A 318 -0.99 31.35 1.13
N GLN A 319 -1.31 32.60 1.52
CA GLN A 319 -0.74 33.19 2.75
C GLN A 319 -1.22 32.45 4.00
N GLU A 320 -2.50 32.08 4.05
CA GLU A 320 -3.06 31.33 5.16
C GLU A 320 -2.46 29.92 5.25
N MET A 321 -2.41 29.19 4.14
CA MET A 321 -1.81 27.85 4.10
C MET A 321 -0.34 27.88 4.53
N LYS A 322 0.43 28.84 4.01
CA LYS A 322 1.83 29.03 4.41
C LYS A 322 1.97 29.34 5.91
N GLN A 323 1.12 30.19 6.47
CA GLN A 323 1.16 30.54 7.88
C GLN A 323 0.87 29.32 8.78
N LYS A 324 -0.02 28.43 8.32
CA LYS A 324 -0.42 27.21 9.04
C LYS A 324 0.49 26.00 8.80
N GLY A 325 1.41 26.08 7.83
CA GLY A 325 2.29 24.97 7.47
C GLY A 325 1.56 23.83 6.77
N LEU A 326 0.58 24.16 5.92
CA LEU A 326 -0.24 23.23 5.14
C LEU A 326 0.31 22.99 3.74
#